data_AF-A0A238UPU6-F1
#
_entry.id   AF-A0A238UPU6-F1
#
_cell.length_a   1.000
_cell.length_b   1.000
_cell.length_c   1.000
_cell.angle_alpha   90.00
_cell.angle_beta   90.00
_cell.angle_gamma   90.00
#
_symmetry.space_group_name_H-M   'P 1'
#
loop_
_entity.id
_entity.type
_entity.pdbx_description
1 polymer ?
#
loop_
_entity_poly.entity_id
_entity_poly.type
_entity_poly.pdbx_seq_one_letter_code
_entity_poly.pdbx_strand_id
1 'polypeptide(L)'
;MATMERGNTQNARARPESEETREHDDPTPVKERFEGSAAAAMLDDPKIRRWAYRIGAAVVAGAAVLVSAGWRLGLTVAVLVVIGDYVRQSRRSSTVTAWQKSSAAERRTEKQLKSLRRNGYLVLHARAVPRDDEGVSDGRIDHLVIGPSGVYAIDSEKWDKRLPVRTMSHLKLFHGPFNKKDRLDEARWEAQMASIILAERVGFDVPVQPSVAIYGPSIPWKVMRVRDVDVYAGNRARSYLRRRPKILTESDVQRIFQAAEDALPPKYPD
;
A
#
# COMPACT_ATOMS: atom_id res chain seq x y z
N MET A 1 32.23 7.94 53.19
CA MET A 1 32.16 8.25 54.63
C MET A 1 30.94 7.51 55.16
N ALA A 2 31.14 6.43 55.95
CA ALA A 2 30.17 5.69 56.79
C ALA A 2 28.88 5.16 56.10
N THR A 3 28.26 4.00 56.35
CA THR A 3 28.31 2.97 57.40
C THR A 3 27.38 1.82 56.92
N MET A 4 27.66 0.56 57.32
CA MET A 4 26.75 -0.47 57.93
C MET A 4 25.29 -0.64 57.39
N GLU A 5 24.56 -1.76 57.48
CA GLU A 5 24.61 -3.05 58.18
C GLU A 5 23.46 -3.91 57.58
N ARG A 6 23.65 -5.22 57.37
CA ARG A 6 23.01 -6.37 58.07
C ARG A 6 21.48 -6.49 58.15
N GLY A 7 21.05 -7.76 58.00
CA GLY A 7 19.83 -8.35 58.61
C GLY A 7 19.03 -9.15 57.58
N ASN A 8 19.09 -10.48 57.45
CA ASN A 8 18.86 -11.54 58.45
C ASN A 8 17.48 -11.33 59.10
N THR A 9 16.52 -12.26 59.15
CA THR A 9 16.52 -13.72 59.04
C THR A 9 15.09 -14.19 59.30
N GLN A 10 14.81 -15.45 58.94
CA GLN A 10 13.95 -16.38 59.71
C GLN A 10 12.45 -16.01 59.75
N ASN A 11 11.49 -16.90 59.82
CA ASN A 11 11.30 -18.31 60.19
C ASN A 11 9.77 -18.49 59.97
N ALA A 12 9.10 -19.63 59.96
CA ALA A 12 9.35 -21.00 60.34
C ALA A 12 8.02 -21.73 60.12
N ARG A 13 8.10 -23.07 60.05
CA ARG A 13 7.09 -24.05 60.53
C ARG A 13 5.77 -24.11 59.73
N ALA A 14 5.16 -25.25 59.44
CA ALA A 14 5.45 -26.65 59.71
C ALA A 14 4.56 -27.52 58.79
N ARG A 15 5.08 -28.69 58.41
CA ARG A 15 4.36 -29.92 57.98
C ARG A 15 3.67 -30.57 59.22
N PRO A 16 2.97 -31.73 59.16
CA PRO A 16 2.75 -32.72 58.07
C PRO A 16 1.26 -33.16 57.93
N GLU A 17 0.83 -34.01 57.00
CA GLU A 17 0.75 -35.49 57.03
C GLU A 17 0.10 -35.94 55.69
N SER A 18 0.73 -36.76 54.83
CA SER A 18 0.71 -38.25 54.77
C SER A 18 -0.71 -38.83 54.69
N GLU A 19 -1.09 -39.76 53.81
CA GLU A 19 -0.48 -40.68 52.83
C GLU A 19 -1.66 -41.13 51.94
N GLU A 20 -1.51 -41.44 50.66
CA GLU A 20 -1.42 -42.80 50.07
C GLU A 20 -1.76 -42.54 48.58
N THR A 21 -1.16 -43.10 47.52
CA THR A 21 -0.52 -44.38 47.29
C THR A 21 0.34 -44.24 46.03
N ARG A 22 1.47 -44.95 45.98
CA ARG A 22 2.32 -45.07 44.80
C ARG A 22 1.63 -45.89 43.71
N GLU A 23 1.71 -45.41 42.47
CA GLU A 23 1.82 -46.31 41.31
C GLU A 23 2.71 -45.65 40.25
N HIS A 24 3.71 -46.41 39.82
CA HIS A 24 4.76 -46.03 38.89
C HIS A 24 4.31 -46.57 37.53
N ASP A 25 4.01 -45.70 36.56
CA ASP A 25 3.71 -46.12 35.21
C ASP A 25 4.38 -45.20 34.19
N ASP A 26 4.97 -45.85 33.19
CA ASP A 26 5.94 -45.39 32.19
C ASP A 26 5.39 -44.26 31.29
N PRO A 27 6.16 -43.20 30.93
CA PRO A 27 5.65 -42.19 30.01
C PRO A 27 5.61 -42.73 28.57
N THR A 28 4.42 -43.11 28.11
CA THR A 28 4.15 -43.31 26.68
C THR A 28 4.41 -42.02 25.90
N PRO A 29 4.99 -42.07 24.68
CA PRO A 29 5.27 -40.88 23.90
C PRO A 29 3.95 -40.28 23.42
N VAL A 30 3.70 -39.02 23.79
CA VAL A 30 2.62 -38.20 23.23
C VAL A 30 2.89 -38.06 21.73
N LYS A 31 2.11 -38.79 20.94
CA LYS A 31 2.10 -38.70 19.48
C LYS A 31 1.45 -37.37 19.11
N GLU A 32 2.28 -36.35 18.90
CA GLU A 32 1.87 -35.04 18.42
C GLU A 32 1.05 -35.18 17.12
N ARG A 33 -0.25 -34.90 17.23
CA ARG A 33 -1.16 -34.79 16.09
C ARG A 33 -1.10 -33.35 15.55
N PHE A 34 0.07 -32.91 15.12
CA PHE A 34 0.33 -31.56 14.60
C PHE A 34 0.52 -31.56 13.07
N GLU A 35 -0.43 -32.09 12.30
CA GLU A 35 -0.37 -31.93 10.83
C GLU A 35 -1.71 -31.52 10.18
N GLY A 36 -2.85 -31.73 10.85
CA GLY A 36 -4.17 -31.42 10.27
C GLY A 36 -4.60 -29.95 10.38
N SER A 37 -4.15 -29.21 11.40
CA SER A 37 -4.64 -27.86 11.68
C SER A 37 -3.86 -26.76 10.93
N ALA A 38 -2.55 -26.93 10.74
CA ALA A 38 -1.71 -25.94 10.05
C ALA A 38 -2.02 -25.85 8.54
N ALA A 39 -2.31 -26.99 7.91
CA ALA A 39 -2.72 -27.04 6.50
C ALA A 39 -4.11 -26.41 6.28
N ALA A 40 -5.05 -26.63 7.20
CA ALA A 40 -6.37 -26.01 7.16
C ALA A 40 -6.32 -24.49 7.42
N ALA A 41 -5.43 -24.04 8.31
CA ALA A 41 -5.21 -22.61 8.60
C ALA A 41 -4.49 -21.87 7.45
N MET A 42 -3.60 -22.54 6.71
CA MET A 42 -3.00 -21.98 5.49
C MET A 42 -4.01 -21.79 4.34
N LEU A 43 -5.08 -22.58 4.29
CA LEU A 43 -6.11 -22.46 3.25
C LEU A 43 -7.09 -21.31 3.50
N ASP A 44 -7.06 -20.70 4.68
CA ASP A 44 -7.90 -19.54 5.04
C ASP A 44 -7.22 -18.19 4.77
N ASP A 45 -5.97 -18.21 4.29
CA ASP A 45 -5.30 -17.00 3.81
C ASP A 45 -5.96 -16.56 2.48
N PRO A 46 -6.58 -15.36 2.42
CA PRO A 46 -7.25 -14.87 1.21
C PRO A 46 -6.29 -14.77 0.01
N LYS A 47 -4.98 -14.69 0.24
CA LYS A 47 -3.95 -14.71 -0.81
C LYS A 47 -3.74 -16.11 -1.39
N ILE A 48 -3.72 -17.14 -0.54
CA ILE A 48 -3.59 -18.54 -0.93
C ILE A 48 -4.85 -18.98 -1.66
N ARG A 49 -6.03 -18.56 -1.19
CA ARG A 49 -7.31 -18.85 -1.85
C ARG A 49 -7.39 -18.26 -3.27
N ARG A 50 -6.88 -17.05 -3.50
CA ARG A 50 -6.86 -16.42 -4.85
C ARG A 50 -5.86 -17.06 -5.79
N TRP A 51 -4.68 -17.40 -5.28
CA TRP A 51 -3.70 -18.20 -6.02
C TRP A 51 -4.26 -19.59 -6.35
N ALA A 52 -4.96 -20.22 -5.41
CA ALA A 52 -5.62 -21.51 -5.60
C ALA A 52 -6.76 -21.43 -6.64
N TYR A 53 -7.55 -20.36 -6.68
CA TYR A 53 -8.57 -20.17 -7.73
C TYR A 53 -7.94 -19.95 -9.11
N ARG A 54 -6.84 -19.18 -9.21
CA ARG A 54 -6.16 -18.92 -10.49
C ARG A 54 -5.44 -20.17 -11.01
N ILE A 55 -4.76 -20.89 -10.14
CA ILE A 55 -4.16 -22.20 -10.45
C ILE A 55 -5.27 -23.19 -10.78
N GLY A 56 -6.36 -23.22 -10.02
CA GLY A 56 -7.51 -24.09 -10.25
C GLY A 56 -8.16 -23.83 -11.62
N ALA A 57 -8.39 -22.57 -11.99
CA ALA A 57 -8.92 -22.20 -13.30
C ALA A 57 -7.97 -22.60 -14.44
N ALA A 58 -6.65 -22.42 -14.25
CA ALA A 58 -5.64 -22.84 -15.23
C ALA A 58 -5.57 -24.36 -15.36
N VAL A 59 -5.70 -25.11 -14.26
CA VAL A 59 -5.74 -26.58 -14.24
C VAL A 59 -7.00 -27.10 -14.91
N VAL A 60 -8.17 -26.51 -14.66
CA VAL A 60 -9.44 -26.90 -15.30
C VAL A 60 -9.41 -26.63 -16.81
N ALA A 61 -8.92 -25.46 -17.22
CA ALA A 61 -8.75 -25.13 -18.64
C ALA A 61 -7.72 -26.05 -19.32
N GLY A 62 -6.60 -26.33 -18.66
CA GLY A 62 -5.58 -27.27 -19.14
C GLY A 62 -6.11 -28.69 -19.29
N ALA A 63 -6.86 -29.18 -18.30
CA ALA A 63 -7.48 -30.51 -18.31
C ALA A 63 -8.55 -30.64 -19.41
N ALA A 64 -9.37 -29.60 -19.62
CA ALA A 64 -10.37 -29.58 -20.69
C ALA A 64 -9.72 -29.70 -22.08
N VAL A 65 -8.59 -29.01 -22.32
CA VAL A 65 -7.83 -29.09 -23.58
C VAL A 65 -7.06 -30.41 -23.71
N LEU A 66 -6.57 -30.97 -22.59
CA LEU A 66 -5.89 -32.27 -22.54
C LEU A 66 -6.80 -33.41 -23.02
N VAL A 67 -8.08 -33.38 -22.60
CA VAL A 67 -9.11 -34.36 -22.93
C VAL A 67 -9.60 -34.23 -24.37
N SER A 68 -9.64 -33.00 -24.91
CA SER A 68 -10.24 -32.73 -26.23
C SER A 68 -9.24 -32.69 -27.38
N ALA A 69 -7.97 -32.40 -27.14
CA ALA A 69 -6.97 -32.21 -28.22
C ALA A 69 -5.63 -32.93 -27.95
N GLY A 70 -5.55 -33.71 -26.87
CA GLY A 70 -4.38 -34.49 -26.50
C GLY A 70 -3.37 -33.73 -25.64
N TRP A 71 -2.58 -34.50 -24.88
CA TRP A 71 -1.62 -34.03 -23.87
C TRP A 71 -0.67 -32.92 -24.35
N ARG A 72 -0.26 -32.96 -25.63
CA ARG A 72 0.69 -32.01 -26.22
C ARG A 72 0.12 -30.59 -26.35
N LEU A 73 -1.17 -30.46 -26.65
CA LEU A 73 -1.85 -29.16 -26.82
C LEU A 73 -2.28 -28.54 -25.47
N GLY A 74 -2.68 -29.37 -24.51
CA GLY A 74 -3.00 -28.91 -23.15
C GLY A 74 -1.77 -28.33 -22.43
N LEU A 75 -0.61 -28.99 -22.56
CA LEU A 75 0.65 -28.51 -21.95
C LEU A 75 1.11 -27.18 -22.54
N THR A 76 0.99 -27.00 -23.87
CA THR A 76 1.40 -25.77 -24.54
C THR A 76 0.53 -24.59 -24.15
N VAL A 77 -0.79 -24.77 -24.09
CA VAL A 77 -1.71 -23.70 -23.62
C VAL A 77 -1.44 -23.34 -22.16
N ALA A 78 -1.23 -24.32 -21.28
CA ALA A 78 -0.93 -24.06 -19.87
C ALA A 78 0.37 -23.25 -19.70
N VAL A 79 1.43 -23.61 -20.43
CA VAL A 79 2.70 -22.87 -20.44
C VAL A 79 2.51 -21.45 -20.99
N LEU A 80 1.74 -21.26 -22.06
CA LEU A 80 1.45 -19.94 -22.62
C LEU A 80 0.65 -19.06 -21.65
N VAL A 81 -0.29 -19.63 -20.90
CA VAL A 81 -1.04 -18.90 -19.87
C VAL A 81 -0.12 -18.47 -18.72
N VAL A 82 0.76 -19.37 -18.25
CA VAL A 82 1.74 -19.03 -17.20
C VAL A 82 2.74 -17.98 -17.67
N ILE A 83 3.27 -18.10 -18.89
CA ILE A 83 4.17 -17.10 -19.48
C ILE A 83 3.43 -15.78 -19.68
N GLY A 84 2.18 -15.81 -20.18
CA GLY A 84 1.36 -14.62 -20.37
C GLY A 84 1.06 -13.91 -19.05
N ASP A 85 0.73 -14.66 -18.00
CA ASP A 85 0.49 -14.12 -16.66
C ASP A 85 1.78 -13.60 -16.03
N TYR A 86 2.90 -14.30 -16.16
CA TYR A 86 4.21 -13.87 -15.71
C TYR A 86 4.67 -12.59 -16.42
N VAL A 87 4.50 -12.48 -17.75
CA VAL A 87 4.83 -11.27 -18.51
C VAL A 87 3.91 -10.11 -18.14
N ARG A 88 2.62 -10.37 -17.92
CA ARG A 88 1.66 -9.36 -17.46
C ARG A 88 2.04 -8.85 -16.05
N GLN A 89 2.41 -9.76 -15.16
CA GLN A 89 2.87 -9.44 -13.81
C GLN A 89 4.21 -8.70 -13.83
N SER A 90 5.17 -9.14 -14.64
CA SER A 90 6.48 -8.51 -14.81
C SER A 90 6.38 -7.10 -15.40
N ARG A 91 5.45 -6.86 -16.33
CA ARG A 91 5.15 -5.51 -16.84
C ARG A 91 4.47 -4.61 -15.80
N ARG A 92 3.83 -5.19 -14.78
CA ARG A 92 3.30 -4.46 -13.62
C ARG A 92 4.34 -4.24 -12.53
N SER A 93 5.36 -5.10 -12.45
CA SER A 93 6.46 -5.02 -11.48
C SER A 93 7.77 -4.51 -12.11
N SER A 94 7.72 -3.54 -13.01
CA SER A 94 8.92 -2.83 -13.45
C SER A 94 9.29 -1.73 -12.45
N THR A 95 9.49 -2.12 -11.20
CA THR A 95 10.15 -1.29 -10.18
C THR A 95 11.51 -1.91 -9.96
N VAL A 96 12.49 -1.37 -10.70
CA VAL A 96 13.89 -1.45 -10.30
C VAL A 96 13.93 -1.12 -8.81
N THR A 97 14.51 -2.04 -8.03
CA THR A 97 14.81 -1.96 -6.60
C THR A 97 15.62 -0.70 -6.28
N ALA A 98 14.96 0.47 -6.28
CA ALA A 98 15.51 1.72 -5.78
C ALA A 98 15.31 1.71 -4.27
N TRP A 99 16.20 1.03 -3.57
CA TRP A 99 16.28 1.09 -2.12
C TRP A 99 16.41 2.55 -1.65
N GLN A 100 15.57 2.91 -0.69
CA GLN A 100 15.64 4.04 0.26
C GLN A 100 15.68 5.49 -0.25
N LYS A 101 15.93 5.78 -1.53
CA LYS A 101 16.11 7.19 -1.96
C LYS A 101 14.89 7.74 -2.69
N SER A 102 14.25 8.77 -2.11
CA SER A 102 13.17 9.51 -2.77
C SER A 102 13.58 9.91 -4.19
N SER A 103 12.71 9.67 -5.14
CA SER A 103 12.99 9.87 -6.56
C SER A 103 13.32 11.34 -6.86
N ALA A 104 14.02 11.61 -7.97
CA ALA A 104 14.31 12.99 -8.36
C ALA A 104 13.03 13.80 -8.68
N ALA A 105 11.90 13.13 -8.94
CA ALA A 105 10.60 13.76 -9.10
C ALA A 105 10.00 14.10 -7.73
N GLU A 106 9.95 13.13 -6.80
CA GLU A 106 9.49 13.31 -5.41
C GLU A 106 10.20 14.49 -4.73
N ARG A 107 11.54 14.53 -4.77
CA ARG A 107 12.33 15.64 -4.18
C ARG A 107 11.97 17.02 -4.74
N ARG A 108 11.63 17.10 -6.03
CA ARG A 108 11.21 18.37 -6.65
C ARG A 108 9.82 18.78 -6.19
N THR A 109 8.94 17.81 -5.99
CA THR A 109 7.60 18.04 -5.45
C THR A 109 7.69 18.45 -3.98
N GLU A 110 8.46 17.74 -3.15
CA GLU A 110 8.76 18.11 -1.75
C GLU A 110 9.23 19.57 -1.63
N LYS A 111 10.18 19.99 -2.48
CA LYS A 111 10.68 21.38 -2.49
C LYS A 111 9.56 22.38 -2.78
N GLN A 112 8.66 22.07 -3.69
CA GLN A 112 7.51 22.93 -4.01
C GLN A 112 6.50 22.97 -2.87
N LEU A 113 6.20 21.81 -2.29
CA LEU A 113 5.23 21.65 -1.22
C LEU A 113 5.70 22.31 0.09
N LYS A 114 7.00 22.28 0.40
CA LYS A 114 7.58 22.99 1.56
C LYS A 114 7.24 24.47 1.58
N SER A 115 7.13 25.11 0.42
CA SER A 115 6.77 26.53 0.32
C SER A 115 5.30 26.83 0.67
N LEU A 116 4.42 25.82 0.66
CA LEU A 116 3.00 25.96 0.98
C LEU A 116 2.72 26.00 2.48
N ARG A 117 3.70 25.64 3.33
CA ARG A 117 3.54 25.68 4.79
C ARG A 117 3.10 27.05 5.29
N ARG A 118 3.64 28.12 4.70
CA ARG A 118 3.26 29.51 5.02
C ARG A 118 1.83 29.88 4.58
N ASN A 119 1.17 29.03 3.79
CA ASN A 119 -0.19 29.21 3.30
C ASN A 119 -1.20 28.29 4.00
N GLY A 120 -0.82 27.68 5.13
CA GLY A 120 -1.69 26.80 5.93
C GLY A 120 -1.76 25.36 5.42
N TYR A 121 -0.86 24.95 4.52
CA TYR A 121 -0.78 23.55 4.08
C TYR A 121 0.24 22.79 4.90
N LEU A 122 -0.15 21.62 5.38
CA LEU A 122 0.69 20.64 6.04
C LEU A 122 0.88 19.45 5.11
N VAL A 123 2.04 18.80 5.18
CA VAL A 123 2.42 17.76 4.21
C VAL A 123 3.06 16.61 4.94
N LEU A 124 2.56 15.41 4.71
CA LEU A 124 3.15 14.16 5.15
C LEU A 124 3.71 13.42 3.94
N HIS A 125 4.98 13.07 4.00
CA HIS A 125 5.68 12.38 2.91
C HIS A 125 5.70 10.87 3.17
N ALA A 126 5.69 10.08 2.09
CA ALA A 126 5.81 8.62 2.10
C ALA A 126 4.86 7.94 3.10
N ARG A 127 3.56 8.20 2.99
CA ARG A 127 2.54 7.61 3.86
C ARG A 127 2.13 6.23 3.37
N ALA A 128 2.13 5.24 4.26
CA ALA A 128 1.67 3.90 3.94
C ALA A 128 0.14 3.83 3.95
N VAL A 129 -0.42 3.12 2.97
CA VAL A 129 -1.85 2.75 2.91
C VAL A 129 -1.96 1.24 2.70
N PRO A 130 -3.10 0.63 3.07
CA PRO A 130 -3.36 -0.77 2.77
C PRO A 130 -3.11 -1.07 1.30
N ARG A 131 -2.34 -2.13 1.04
CA ARG A 131 -2.13 -2.61 -0.32
C ARG A 131 -3.44 -3.13 -0.85
N ASP A 132 -3.65 -2.92 -2.13
CA ASP A 132 -4.79 -3.52 -2.79
C ASP A 132 -4.55 -5.03 -2.96
N ASP A 133 -5.68 -5.68 -3.05
CA ASP A 133 -5.85 -7.12 -3.05
C ASP A 133 -5.51 -7.73 -4.44
N GLU A 134 -5.40 -6.87 -5.45
CA GLU A 134 -5.08 -7.19 -6.85
C GLU A 134 -3.63 -6.82 -7.23
N GLY A 135 -2.88 -6.15 -6.34
CA GLY A 135 -1.49 -5.72 -6.54
C GLY A 135 -1.32 -4.54 -7.51
N VAL A 136 -2.33 -3.68 -7.65
CA VAL A 136 -2.35 -2.43 -8.40
C VAL A 136 -1.58 -1.31 -7.69
N SER A 137 -1.55 -1.27 -6.35
CA SER A 137 -0.84 -0.24 -5.57
C SER A 137 0.28 -0.85 -4.73
N ASP A 138 1.40 -0.14 -4.66
CA ASP A 138 2.51 -0.52 -3.79
C ASP A 138 2.23 -0.21 -2.29
N GLY A 139 1.10 0.45 -2.02
CA GLY A 139 0.62 0.87 -0.71
C GLY A 139 1.29 2.15 -0.21
N ARG A 140 1.64 3.11 -1.09
CA ARG A 140 2.34 4.35 -0.71
C ARG A 140 1.80 5.59 -1.40
N ILE A 141 1.38 6.54 -0.60
CA ILE A 141 1.20 7.92 -1.04
C ILE A 141 2.53 8.65 -0.93
N ASP A 142 3.05 9.17 -2.04
CA ASP A 142 4.31 9.93 -2.03
C ASP A 142 4.18 11.19 -1.15
N HIS A 143 3.11 11.96 -1.35
CA HIS A 143 2.84 13.18 -0.60
C HIS A 143 1.34 13.33 -0.29
N LEU A 144 0.98 13.24 0.98
CA LEU A 144 -0.34 13.60 1.47
C LEU A 144 -0.31 15.08 1.91
N VAL A 145 -1.02 15.93 1.17
CA VAL A 145 -1.10 17.38 1.42
C VAL A 145 -2.46 17.70 2.01
N ILE A 146 -2.46 18.34 3.17
CA ILE A 146 -3.66 18.73 3.90
C ILE A 146 -3.62 20.24 4.04
N GLY A 147 -4.63 20.96 3.57
CA GLY A 147 -4.65 22.42 3.69
C GLY A 147 -6.01 23.03 3.44
N PRO A 148 -6.09 24.37 3.36
CA PRO A 148 -7.37 25.06 3.37
C PRO A 148 -8.26 24.70 2.18
N SER A 149 -7.70 24.22 1.07
CA SER A 149 -8.46 23.81 -0.11
C SER A 149 -8.86 22.34 -0.13
N GLY A 150 -8.57 21.57 0.92
CA GLY A 150 -8.88 20.14 1.02
C GLY A 150 -7.65 19.26 1.22
N VAL A 151 -7.84 17.95 1.03
CA VAL A 151 -6.80 16.92 1.16
C VAL A 151 -6.46 16.32 -0.21
N TYR A 152 -5.18 16.09 -0.45
CA TYR A 152 -4.65 15.65 -1.74
C TYR A 152 -3.62 14.55 -1.55
N ALA A 153 -3.76 13.44 -2.27
CA ALA A 153 -2.69 12.48 -2.47
C ALA A 153 -1.98 12.84 -3.79
N ILE A 154 -0.69 13.16 -3.71
CA ILE A 154 0.10 13.59 -4.87
C ILE A 154 1.24 12.62 -5.11
N ASP A 155 1.17 11.93 -6.25
CA ASP A 155 2.24 11.05 -6.70
C ASP A 155 3.15 11.74 -7.71
N SER A 156 4.45 11.53 -7.58
CA SER A 156 5.45 12.24 -8.36
C SER A 156 6.09 11.33 -9.42
N GLU A 157 5.71 11.55 -10.67
CA GLU A 157 6.08 10.69 -11.78
C GLU A 157 7.20 11.28 -12.63
N LYS A 158 8.24 10.50 -12.94
CA LYS A 158 9.31 10.90 -13.87
C LYS A 158 9.15 10.15 -15.19
N TRP A 159 8.83 10.89 -16.25
CA TRP A 159 8.62 10.33 -17.58
C TRP A 159 9.71 10.78 -18.55
N ASP A 160 9.92 10.02 -19.63
CA ASP A 160 10.81 10.41 -20.71
C ASP A 160 10.27 11.68 -21.40
N LYS A 161 11.10 12.72 -21.45
CA LYS A 161 10.81 14.00 -22.07
C LYS A 161 10.62 13.94 -23.59
N ARG A 162 11.14 12.89 -24.24
CA ARG A 162 11.07 12.69 -25.70
C ARG A 162 9.70 12.20 -26.16
N LEU A 163 8.91 11.63 -25.26
CA LEU A 163 7.60 11.08 -25.59
C LEU A 163 6.48 12.07 -25.18
N PRO A 164 5.51 12.33 -26.06
CA PRO A 164 4.43 13.27 -25.78
C PRO A 164 3.45 12.69 -24.75
N VAL A 165 2.84 13.58 -23.96
CA VAL A 165 1.70 13.23 -23.11
C VAL A 165 0.42 13.60 -23.82
N ARG A 166 -0.51 12.64 -23.95
CA ARG A 166 -1.79 12.82 -24.63
C ARG A 166 -2.92 12.28 -23.76
N THR A 167 -4.08 12.89 -23.87
CA THR A 167 -5.30 12.41 -23.19
C THR A 167 -6.35 12.11 -24.24
N MET A 168 -7.10 11.03 -24.05
CA MET A 168 -8.25 10.71 -24.90
C MET A 168 -9.50 10.61 -24.03
N SER A 169 -10.53 11.38 -24.41
CA SER A 169 -11.87 11.36 -23.82
C SER A 169 -11.92 11.49 -22.30
N HIS A 170 -10.96 12.16 -21.65
CA HIS A 170 -10.82 12.25 -20.18
C HIS A 170 -10.73 10.89 -19.45
N LEU A 171 -10.59 9.79 -20.18
CA LEU A 171 -10.60 8.43 -19.63
C LEU A 171 -9.24 7.74 -19.79
N LYS A 172 -8.42 8.18 -20.74
CA LYS A 172 -7.13 7.58 -21.03
C LYS A 172 -6.04 8.63 -21.02
N LEU A 173 -4.93 8.29 -20.36
CA LEU A 173 -3.69 9.06 -20.35
C LEU A 173 -2.62 8.25 -21.05
N PHE A 174 -1.95 8.85 -22.02
CA PHE A 174 -0.89 8.23 -22.79
C PHE A 174 0.42 8.97 -22.59
N HIS A 175 1.50 8.20 -22.50
CA HIS A 175 2.87 8.67 -22.60
C HIS A 175 3.51 7.96 -23.80
N GLY A 176 3.66 8.67 -24.92
CA GLY A 176 3.97 8.04 -26.20
C GLY A 176 2.92 6.98 -26.57
N PRO A 177 3.31 5.73 -26.89
CA PRO A 177 2.37 4.65 -27.19
C PRO A 177 1.78 3.98 -25.94
N PHE A 178 2.26 4.32 -24.74
CA PHE A 178 1.92 3.60 -23.51
C PHE A 178 0.70 4.21 -22.82
N ASN A 179 -0.36 3.42 -22.64
CA ASN A 179 -1.50 3.79 -21.81
C ASN A 179 -1.10 3.70 -20.32
N LYS A 180 -1.41 4.75 -19.55
CA LYS A 180 -1.10 4.89 -18.13
C LYS A 180 -2.33 4.68 -17.23
N LYS A 181 -3.31 3.91 -17.70
CA LYS A 181 -4.50 3.51 -16.92
C LYS A 181 -4.13 2.94 -15.55
N ASP A 182 -3.21 1.97 -15.50
CA ASP A 182 -2.86 1.29 -14.24
C ASP A 182 -2.31 2.28 -13.21
N ARG A 183 -1.50 3.26 -13.62
CA ARG A 183 -1.00 4.33 -12.74
C ARG A 183 -2.11 5.25 -12.22
N LEU A 184 -3.12 5.54 -13.03
CA LEU A 184 -4.27 6.35 -12.59
C LEU A 184 -5.15 5.58 -11.61
N ASP A 185 -5.33 4.28 -11.85
CA ASP A 185 -6.11 3.42 -10.95
C ASP A 185 -5.39 3.25 -9.60
N GLU A 186 -4.06 3.13 -9.61
CA GLU A 186 -3.20 3.13 -8.42
C GLU A 186 -3.37 4.42 -7.59
N ALA A 187 -3.14 5.59 -8.19
CA ALA A 187 -3.29 6.87 -7.49
C ALA A 187 -4.71 7.06 -6.91
N ARG A 188 -5.73 6.61 -7.64
CA ARG A 188 -7.12 6.66 -7.19
C ARG A 188 -7.37 5.73 -6.00
N TRP A 189 -6.85 4.51 -6.05
CA TRP A 189 -6.96 3.54 -4.96
C TRP A 189 -6.32 4.08 -3.68
N GLU A 190 -5.10 4.61 -3.77
CA GLU A 190 -4.36 5.13 -2.63
C GLU A 190 -5.07 6.31 -1.97
N ALA A 191 -5.57 7.25 -2.78
CA ALA A 191 -6.38 8.36 -2.29
C ALA A 191 -7.67 7.87 -1.62
N GLN A 192 -8.35 6.89 -2.21
CA GLN A 192 -9.57 6.32 -1.65
C GLN A 192 -9.31 5.67 -0.28
N MET A 193 -8.23 4.89 -0.15
CA MET A 193 -7.86 4.28 1.13
C MET A 193 -7.53 5.33 2.19
N ALA A 194 -6.77 6.37 1.83
CA ALA A 194 -6.51 7.47 2.76
C ALA A 194 -7.81 8.19 3.16
N SER A 195 -8.74 8.41 2.23
CA SER A 195 -10.03 9.03 2.51
C SER A 195 -10.84 8.24 3.53
N ILE A 196 -10.94 6.92 3.36
CA ILE A 196 -11.63 6.02 4.29
C ILE A 196 -10.99 6.07 5.68
N ILE A 197 -9.66 5.88 5.76
CA ILE A 197 -8.92 5.86 7.02
C ILE A 197 -9.05 7.19 7.76
N LEU A 198 -8.94 8.31 7.04
CA LEU A 198 -9.07 9.63 7.65
C LEU A 198 -10.49 9.87 8.14
N ALA A 199 -11.51 9.51 7.35
CA ALA A 199 -12.90 9.70 7.71
C ALA A 199 -13.27 8.92 8.99
N GLU A 200 -12.83 7.67 9.11
CA GLU A 200 -12.97 6.86 10.32
C GLU A 200 -12.31 7.51 11.53
N ARG A 201 -11.13 8.13 11.33
CA ARG A 201 -10.36 8.72 12.42
C ARG A 201 -10.90 10.08 12.88
N VAL A 202 -11.40 10.92 11.98
CA VAL A 202 -11.92 12.25 12.34
C VAL A 202 -13.41 12.29 12.64
N GLY A 203 -14.19 11.31 12.16
CA GLY A 203 -15.63 11.19 12.36
C GLY A 203 -16.49 11.98 11.36
N PHE A 204 -15.93 12.39 10.22
CA PHE A 204 -16.63 13.07 9.13
C PHE A 204 -15.97 12.76 7.79
N ASP A 205 -16.65 13.00 6.67
CA ASP A 205 -16.10 12.70 5.34
C ASP A 205 -14.89 13.58 5.00
N VAL A 206 -13.77 12.94 4.64
CA VAL A 206 -12.52 13.60 4.24
C VAL A 206 -12.19 13.17 2.82
N PRO A 207 -12.73 13.86 1.79
CA PRO A 207 -12.42 13.53 0.41
C PRO A 207 -10.94 13.81 0.12
N VAL A 208 -10.19 12.77 -0.23
CA VAL A 208 -8.80 12.88 -0.68
C VAL A 208 -8.77 12.89 -2.19
N GLN A 209 -8.36 14.01 -2.78
CA GLN A 209 -8.25 14.13 -4.24
C GLN A 209 -6.99 13.42 -4.74
N PRO A 210 -7.09 12.37 -5.57
CA PRO A 210 -5.93 11.78 -6.22
C PRO A 210 -5.36 12.74 -7.26
N SER A 211 -4.04 12.85 -7.30
CA SER A 211 -3.36 13.68 -8.29
C SER A 211 -1.98 13.15 -8.65
N VAL A 212 -1.57 13.41 -9.91
CA VAL A 212 -0.29 12.95 -10.45
C VAL A 212 0.48 14.14 -11.01
N ALA A 213 1.68 14.35 -10.45
CA ALA A 213 2.63 15.39 -10.82
C ALA A 213 3.71 14.82 -11.76
N ILE A 214 3.60 15.11 -13.06
CA ILE A 214 4.48 14.54 -14.09
C ILE A 214 5.67 15.46 -14.37
N TYR A 215 6.88 14.91 -14.31
CA TYR A 215 8.13 15.57 -14.67
C TYR A 215 8.75 14.95 -15.92
N GLY A 216 9.30 15.79 -16.80
CA GLY A 216 10.03 15.37 -18.00
C GLY A 216 9.43 15.95 -19.27
N PRO A 217 8.32 15.39 -19.78
CA PRO A 217 7.68 15.88 -21.00
C PRO A 217 6.94 17.20 -20.79
N SER A 218 6.75 17.94 -21.88
CA SER A 218 5.86 19.11 -21.89
C SER A 218 4.41 18.65 -21.86
N ILE A 219 3.60 19.27 -21.00
CA ILE A 219 2.17 18.98 -20.87
C ILE A 219 1.39 20.17 -21.41
N PRO A 220 0.55 19.98 -22.45
CA PRO A 220 -0.06 21.10 -23.16
C PRO A 220 -1.23 21.74 -22.40
N TRP A 221 -1.70 21.12 -21.32
CA TRP A 221 -2.73 21.67 -20.41
C TRP A 221 -2.16 22.04 -19.03
N LYS A 222 -2.88 22.90 -18.31
CA LYS A 222 -2.51 23.28 -16.93
C LYS A 222 -2.75 22.14 -15.95
N VAL A 223 -3.96 21.59 -15.99
CA VAL A 223 -4.46 20.45 -15.21
C VAL A 223 -5.45 19.72 -16.10
N MET A 224 -5.44 18.39 -16.09
CA MET A 224 -6.45 17.56 -16.74
C MET A 224 -6.96 16.53 -15.75
N ARG A 225 -8.27 16.44 -15.56
CA ARG A 225 -8.90 15.32 -14.86
C ARG A 225 -8.96 14.12 -15.80
N VAL A 226 -8.35 13.01 -15.41
CA VAL A 226 -8.41 11.74 -16.14
C VAL A 226 -8.76 10.63 -15.16
N ARG A 227 -9.89 9.94 -15.38
CA ARG A 227 -10.38 8.90 -14.45
C ARG A 227 -10.42 9.38 -12.99
N ASP A 228 -10.95 10.57 -12.78
CA ASP A 228 -11.04 11.25 -11.48
C ASP A 228 -9.71 11.65 -10.81
N VAL A 229 -8.59 11.44 -11.48
CA VAL A 229 -7.26 11.87 -11.05
C VAL A 229 -6.90 13.20 -11.70
N ASP A 230 -6.46 14.17 -10.91
CA ASP A 230 -5.97 15.45 -11.43
C ASP A 230 -4.50 15.32 -11.88
N VAL A 231 -4.25 15.46 -13.18
CA VAL A 231 -2.93 15.28 -13.79
C VAL A 231 -2.36 16.62 -14.25
N TYR A 232 -1.13 16.93 -13.85
CA TYR A 232 -0.48 18.19 -14.18
C TYR A 232 1.04 18.09 -14.25
N ALA A 233 1.67 19.13 -14.78
CA ALA A 233 3.13 19.23 -14.84
C ALA A 233 3.69 19.43 -13.44
N GLY A 234 4.75 18.71 -13.08
CA GLY A 234 5.23 18.65 -11.70
C GLY A 234 5.58 20.01 -11.10
N ASN A 235 6.07 20.96 -11.91
CA ASN A 235 6.33 22.35 -11.51
C ASN A 235 5.06 23.19 -11.21
N ARG A 236 3.87 22.62 -11.35
CA ARG A 236 2.58 23.28 -11.09
C ARG A 236 1.90 22.83 -9.80
N ALA A 237 2.43 21.83 -9.09
CA ALA A 237 1.82 21.30 -7.85
C ALA A 237 1.43 22.42 -6.87
N ARG A 238 2.35 23.36 -6.61
CA ARG A 238 2.10 24.52 -5.75
C ARG A 238 0.93 25.40 -6.23
N SER A 239 0.92 25.71 -7.53
CA SER A 239 -0.11 26.58 -8.12
C SER A 239 -1.47 25.90 -8.24
N TYR A 240 -1.47 24.58 -8.43
CA TYR A 240 -2.66 23.75 -8.48
C TYR A 240 -3.41 23.81 -7.15
N LEU A 241 -2.71 23.58 -6.03
CA LEU A 241 -3.30 23.62 -4.69
C LEU A 241 -3.80 25.02 -4.31
N ARG A 242 -3.01 26.07 -4.57
CA ARG A 242 -3.34 27.45 -4.18
C ARG A 242 -4.51 28.08 -4.93
N ARG A 243 -4.84 27.60 -6.13
CA ARG A 243 -5.92 28.17 -6.95
C ARG A 243 -7.29 27.60 -6.61
N ARG A 244 -7.36 26.54 -5.82
CA ARG A 244 -8.61 25.93 -5.39
C ARG A 244 -9.27 26.77 -4.27
N PRO A 245 -10.60 26.79 -4.20
CA PRO A 245 -11.32 27.49 -3.15
C PRO A 245 -10.93 26.95 -1.78
N LYS A 246 -10.94 27.81 -0.76
CA LYS A 246 -10.74 27.38 0.62
C LYS A 246 -12.07 26.83 1.15
N ILE A 247 -12.05 25.58 1.60
CA ILE A 247 -13.20 24.83 2.09
C ILE A 247 -12.99 24.29 3.52
N LEU A 248 -11.75 24.26 4.00
CA LEU A 248 -11.39 23.81 5.35
C LEU A 248 -10.91 24.99 6.20
N THR A 249 -11.31 24.98 7.47
CA THR A 249 -10.77 25.89 8.48
C THR A 249 -9.38 25.43 8.93
N GLU A 250 -8.63 26.30 9.62
CA GLU A 250 -7.33 25.94 10.19
C GLU A 250 -7.46 24.81 11.24
N SER A 251 -8.54 24.81 12.02
CA SER A 251 -8.84 23.72 12.96
C SER A 251 -9.12 22.39 12.26
N ASP A 252 -9.83 22.41 11.13
CA ASP A 252 -10.08 21.19 10.34
C ASP A 252 -8.77 20.65 9.77
N VAL A 253 -7.94 21.53 9.22
CA VAL A 253 -6.62 21.17 8.68
C VAL A 253 -5.76 20.51 9.76
N GLN A 254 -5.70 21.08 10.97
CA GLN A 254 -4.91 20.52 12.05
C GLN A 254 -5.48 19.18 12.54
N ARG A 255 -6.81 19.07 12.68
CA ARG A 255 -7.48 17.83 13.10
C ARG A 255 -7.23 16.69 12.11
N ILE A 256 -7.37 16.96 10.80
CA ILE A 256 -7.11 15.98 9.75
C ILE A 256 -5.62 15.62 9.70
N PHE A 257 -4.73 16.60 9.87
CA PHE A 257 -3.29 16.35 9.90
C PHE A 257 -2.87 15.43 11.04
N GLN A 258 -3.37 15.68 12.26
CA GLN A 258 -3.10 14.79 13.40
C GLN A 258 -3.67 13.38 13.17
N ALA A 259 -4.90 13.28 12.65
CA ALA A 259 -5.48 11.99 12.28
C ALA A 259 -4.64 11.25 11.22
N ALA A 260 -4.08 11.98 10.26
CA ALA A 260 -3.21 11.41 9.24
C ALA A 260 -1.85 10.96 9.80
N GLU A 261 -1.25 11.71 10.72
CA GLU A 261 -0.01 11.32 11.40
C GLU A 261 -0.20 10.02 12.21
N ASP A 262 -1.32 9.90 12.92
CA ASP A 262 -1.66 8.72 13.72
C ASP A 262 -1.96 7.49 12.86
N ALA A 263 -2.80 7.66 11.84
CA ALA A 263 -3.43 6.54 11.14
C ALA A 263 -2.66 6.10 9.87
N LEU A 264 -1.81 6.97 9.33
CA LEU A 264 -1.02 6.69 8.12
C LEU A 264 0.47 6.71 8.47
N PRO A 265 1.05 5.57 8.88
CA PRO A 265 2.45 5.52 9.30
C PRO A 265 3.38 5.83 8.11
N PRO A 266 4.58 6.36 8.37
CA PRO A 266 5.59 6.49 7.34
C PRO A 266 5.98 5.10 6.80
N LYS A 267 6.07 4.94 5.48
CA LYS A 267 6.46 3.66 4.85
C LYS A 267 7.94 3.33 5.11
N TYR A 268 8.76 4.33 5.40
CA TYR A 268 10.16 4.18 5.77
C TYR A 268 10.41 4.97 7.06
N PRO A 269 11.08 4.38 8.07
CA PRO A 269 11.53 5.15 9.22
C PRO A 269 12.56 6.21 8.79
N ASP A 270 12.53 7.37 9.46
CA ASP A 270 13.47 8.48 9.27
C ASP A 270 14.90 8.13 9.68
#